data_AF-A0A672P8F6-F1
#
_entry.id   AF-A0A672P8F6-F1
#
_cell.length_a   1.000
_cell.length_b   1.000
_cell.length_c   1.000
_cell.angle_alpha   90.00
_cell.angle_beta   90.00
_cell.angle_gamma   90.00
#
_symmetry.space_group_name_H-M   'P 1'
#
loop_
_entity.id
_entity.type
_entity.pdbx_description
1 polymer ?
#
loop_
_entity_poly.entity_id
_entity_poly.type
_entity_poly.pdbx_seq_one_letter_code
_entity_poly.pdbx_strand_id
1 'polypeptide(L)'
;MSSLEDIFSTNQCPTDVFTSRGTDVTLNGDRGVCKVVKQHGVEGEKPMIGDRVYVHYTGRLLNGKKFDSSLDRKEPFVFNVGKGQVIKAWDIGVCSMLKGEVCLMLCKPEYAYGSSGSPPKVPPNATLVFEIELLSFRGEELTEDGGIVRRIKVKGEGYYNPNEGATVHVHLEGRCGGRLFDSRDVTFVVGESEDVGVPLGVDRAMEKIQKGECCLLYLKPKYGYGKEGKKEYDIGSNAELLYEVTLKDFEKVRYFIFRPKMFIPKAFCCSEYSGVQKSKFHICFYFI
;
A
#
# COMPACT_ATOMS: atom_id res chain seq x y z
N MET A 1 28.40 -1.32 -22.20
CA MET A 1 27.00 -1.17 -21.71
C MET A 1 26.53 0.20 -22.14
N SER A 2 25.43 0.29 -22.92
CA SER A 2 24.98 1.58 -23.45
C SER A 2 24.37 2.44 -22.36
N SER A 3 25.01 3.56 -22.03
CA SER A 3 24.53 4.61 -21.14
C SER A 3 23.24 5.27 -21.70
N LEU A 4 22.55 6.07 -20.89
CA LEU A 4 21.45 6.91 -21.39
C LEU A 4 21.94 7.84 -22.51
N GLU A 5 23.19 8.27 -22.42
CA GLU A 5 23.84 9.10 -23.44
C GLU A 5 23.98 8.32 -24.76
N ASP A 6 24.37 7.04 -24.74
CA ASP A 6 24.52 6.24 -25.96
C ASP A 6 23.24 6.07 -26.78
N ILE A 7 22.06 6.12 -26.14
CA ILE A 7 20.76 6.06 -26.85
C ILE A 7 20.42 7.38 -27.54
N PHE A 8 20.87 8.50 -26.98
CA PHE A 8 20.63 9.83 -27.54
C PHE A 8 21.84 10.39 -28.32
N SER A 9 23.00 9.71 -28.29
CA SER A 9 24.24 10.08 -28.97
C SER A 9 24.49 9.30 -30.27
N THR A 10 23.78 8.20 -30.50
CA THR A 10 23.80 7.50 -31.79
C THR A 10 22.79 8.15 -32.74
N ASN A 11 23.02 8.13 -34.06
CA ASN A 11 22.06 8.57 -35.09
C ASN A 11 20.78 7.70 -35.15
N GLN A 12 20.49 6.90 -34.12
CA GLN A 12 19.33 6.03 -34.02
C GLN A 12 18.21 6.72 -33.24
N CYS A 13 16.96 6.46 -33.64
CA CYS A 13 15.84 6.98 -32.89
C CYS A 13 15.81 6.27 -31.52
N PRO A 14 15.63 6.99 -30.40
CA PRO A 14 15.54 6.36 -29.07
C PRO A 14 14.52 5.23 -29.00
N THR A 15 13.46 5.28 -29.82
CA THR A 15 12.44 4.23 -29.94
C THR A 15 12.92 2.92 -30.55
N ASP A 16 13.98 2.93 -31.36
CA ASP A 16 14.49 1.73 -32.04
C ASP A 16 15.08 0.73 -31.05
N VAL A 17 15.71 1.23 -29.99
CA VAL A 17 16.22 0.42 -28.88
C VAL A 17 15.08 -0.32 -28.17
N PHE A 18 13.96 0.37 -27.90
CA PHE A 18 12.81 -0.25 -27.24
C PHE A 18 12.01 -1.15 -28.18
N THR A 19 12.03 -0.89 -29.49
CA THR A 19 11.39 -1.76 -30.49
C THR A 19 12.14 -3.08 -30.63
N SER A 20 13.48 -3.02 -30.67
CA SER A 20 14.33 -4.19 -30.87
C SER A 20 14.57 -5.02 -29.59
N ARG A 21 14.72 -4.36 -28.44
CA ARG A 21 15.16 -5.00 -27.17
C ARG A 21 14.20 -4.77 -26.00
N GLY A 22 13.16 -3.96 -26.19
CA GLY A 22 12.25 -3.60 -25.11
C GLY A 22 11.25 -4.70 -24.82
N THR A 23 11.23 -5.13 -23.57
CA THR A 23 10.18 -6.00 -23.02
C THR A 23 8.98 -5.15 -22.67
N ASP A 24 7.81 -5.53 -23.17
CA ASP A 24 6.54 -4.92 -22.76
C ASP A 24 6.19 -5.39 -21.34
N VAL A 25 6.00 -4.45 -20.42
CA VAL A 25 5.65 -4.75 -19.03
C VAL A 25 4.18 -4.43 -18.72
N THR A 26 3.39 -4.04 -19.72
CA THR A 26 1.95 -3.83 -19.57
C THR A 26 1.20 -5.15 -19.49
N LEU A 27 0.13 -5.19 -18.68
CA LEU A 27 -0.71 -6.39 -18.53
C LEU A 27 -1.52 -6.71 -19.79
N ASN A 28 -1.86 -5.70 -20.59
CA ASN A 28 -2.65 -5.85 -21.81
C ASN A 28 -1.80 -6.03 -23.08
N GLY A 29 -0.46 -5.94 -22.99
CA GLY A 29 0.45 -6.14 -24.12
C GLY A 29 0.39 -5.03 -25.19
N ASP A 30 0.01 -3.81 -24.82
CA ASP A 30 -0.17 -2.69 -25.76
C ASP A 30 1.11 -1.89 -26.05
N ARG A 31 2.24 -2.35 -25.50
CA ARG A 31 3.56 -1.71 -25.56
C ARG A 31 3.57 -0.27 -25.06
N GLY A 32 2.64 0.09 -24.18
CA GLY A 32 2.55 1.41 -23.56
C GLY A 32 3.69 1.71 -22.61
N VAL A 33 4.27 0.64 -22.03
CA VAL A 33 5.43 0.70 -21.13
C VAL A 33 6.43 -0.36 -21.58
N CYS A 34 7.52 0.06 -22.22
CA CYS A 34 8.57 -0.85 -22.67
C CYS A 34 9.83 -0.65 -21.82
N LYS A 35 10.41 -1.74 -21.34
CA LYS A 35 11.57 -1.74 -20.45
C LYS A 35 12.78 -2.42 -21.08
N VAL A 36 13.96 -1.83 -20.92
CA VAL A 36 15.26 -2.42 -21.27
C VAL A 36 16.14 -2.42 -20.02
N VAL A 37 16.59 -3.59 -19.58
CA VAL A 37 17.49 -3.69 -18.42
C VAL A 37 18.90 -3.28 -18.84
N LYS A 38 19.51 -2.34 -18.11
CA LYS A 38 20.90 -1.91 -18.30
C LYS A 38 21.86 -2.64 -17.36
N GLN A 39 21.43 -2.80 -16.12
CA GLN A 39 22.14 -3.52 -15.09
C GLN A 39 21.14 -4.42 -14.37
N HIS A 40 21.45 -5.70 -14.28
CA HIS A 40 20.65 -6.63 -13.52
C HIS A 40 20.73 -6.33 -12.03
N GLY A 41 19.59 -6.42 -11.34
CA GLY A 41 19.53 -6.41 -9.90
C GLY A 41 19.91 -7.76 -9.29
N VAL A 42 19.84 -7.83 -7.96
CA VAL A 42 20.00 -9.07 -7.21
C VAL A 42 18.73 -9.92 -7.38
N GLU A 43 18.91 -11.22 -7.65
CA GLU A 43 17.79 -12.16 -7.71
C GLU A 43 17.03 -12.19 -6.39
N GLY A 44 15.70 -12.29 -6.49
CA GLY A 44 14.83 -12.29 -5.32
C GLY A 44 13.47 -11.71 -5.64
N GLU A 45 12.82 -11.21 -4.59
CA GLU A 45 11.50 -10.61 -4.72
C GLU A 45 11.56 -9.27 -5.46
N LYS A 46 10.42 -8.93 -6.04
CA LYS A 46 10.16 -7.62 -6.66
C LYS A 46 9.23 -6.81 -5.78
N PRO A 47 9.18 -5.47 -5.95
CA PRO A 47 8.17 -4.66 -5.28
C PRO A 47 6.75 -5.13 -5.59
N MET A 48 5.90 -5.16 -4.57
CA MET A 48 4.48 -5.45 -4.65
C MET A 48 3.67 -4.17 -4.45
N ILE A 49 2.36 -4.22 -4.75
CA ILE A 49 1.48 -3.07 -4.57
C ILE A 49 1.51 -2.62 -3.10
N GLY A 50 1.65 -1.31 -2.88
CA GLY A 50 1.76 -0.69 -1.56
C GLY A 50 3.17 -0.62 -1.01
N ASP A 51 4.13 -1.42 -1.52
CA ASP A 51 5.51 -1.38 -1.06
C ASP A 51 6.08 0.04 -1.20
N ARG A 52 6.83 0.45 -0.19
CA ARG A 52 7.60 1.70 -0.20
C ARG A 52 8.89 1.45 -0.95
N VAL A 53 9.05 2.08 -2.11
CA VAL A 53 10.20 1.93 -3.00
C VAL A 53 11.10 3.16 -2.94
N TYR A 54 12.39 2.95 -3.13
CA TYR A 54 13.43 3.96 -3.12
C TYR A 54 14.16 3.90 -4.45
N VAL A 55 14.11 4.98 -5.22
CA VAL A 55 14.70 5.00 -6.56
C VAL A 55 15.55 6.23 -6.80
N HIS A 56 16.56 6.06 -7.66
CA HIS A 56 17.11 7.17 -8.42
C HIS A 56 16.57 7.14 -9.85
N TYR A 57 16.40 8.32 -10.44
CA TYR A 57 15.93 8.42 -11.82
C TYR A 57 16.43 9.66 -12.55
N THR A 58 16.38 9.57 -13.87
CA THR A 58 16.45 10.72 -14.78
C THR A 58 15.39 10.58 -15.86
N GLY A 59 14.56 11.61 -16.03
CA GLY A 59 13.52 11.69 -17.05
C GLY A 59 13.90 12.61 -18.21
N ARG A 60 13.72 12.10 -19.44
CA ARG A 60 13.98 12.82 -20.69
C ARG A 60 12.78 12.73 -21.64
N LEU A 61 12.60 13.77 -22.44
CA LEU A 61 11.74 13.73 -23.62
C LEU A 61 12.42 12.91 -24.74
N LEU A 62 11.66 12.47 -25.75
CA LEU A 62 12.23 11.74 -26.91
C LEU A 62 13.29 12.53 -27.69
N ASN A 63 13.30 13.86 -27.59
CA ASN A 63 14.34 14.70 -28.18
C ASN A 63 15.63 14.78 -27.32
N GLY A 64 15.72 13.97 -26.26
CA GLY A 64 16.86 13.91 -25.35
C GLY A 64 16.86 14.96 -24.23
N LYS A 65 15.98 15.97 -24.27
CA LYS A 65 15.92 17.03 -23.26
C LYS A 65 15.56 16.44 -21.89
N LYS A 66 16.48 16.55 -20.92
CA LYS A 66 16.21 16.25 -19.50
C LYS A 66 15.18 17.22 -18.96
N PHE A 67 14.14 16.71 -18.31
CA PHE A 67 13.11 17.53 -17.67
C PHE A 67 13.13 17.41 -16.14
N ASP A 68 13.62 16.29 -15.60
CA ASP A 68 13.75 16.06 -14.16
C ASP A 68 14.75 14.94 -13.84
N SER A 69 15.37 15.01 -12.65
CA SER A 69 16.25 13.95 -12.12
C SER A 69 16.33 14.05 -10.60
N SER A 70 16.31 12.90 -9.92
CA SER A 70 16.58 12.84 -8.47
C SER A 70 18.05 13.10 -8.15
N LEU A 71 18.97 12.80 -9.08
CA LEU A 71 20.41 12.96 -8.88
C LEU A 71 20.80 14.43 -8.74
N ASP A 72 20.08 15.32 -9.42
CA ASP A 72 20.24 16.77 -9.28
C ASP A 72 19.91 17.25 -7.85
N ARG A 73 19.06 16.51 -7.13
CA ARG A 73 18.68 16.76 -5.74
C ARG A 73 19.53 15.99 -4.72
N LYS A 74 20.36 15.05 -5.17
CA LYS A 74 21.21 14.17 -4.34
C LYS A 74 20.46 13.34 -3.30
N GLU A 75 19.17 13.13 -3.50
CA GLU A 75 18.31 12.35 -2.60
C GLU A 75 17.47 11.35 -3.40
N PRO A 76 17.30 10.11 -2.90
CA PRO A 76 16.38 9.16 -3.50
C PRO A 76 14.95 9.69 -3.54
N PHE A 77 14.23 9.38 -4.61
CA PHE A 77 12.80 9.58 -4.65
C PHE A 77 12.09 8.37 -4.04
N VAL A 78 11.14 8.64 -3.13
CA VAL A 78 10.49 7.61 -2.31
C VAL A 78 8.98 7.73 -2.49
N PHE A 79 8.34 6.61 -2.82
CA PHE A 79 6.89 6.54 -3.02
C PHE A 79 6.36 5.12 -2.74
N ASN A 80 5.05 4.98 -2.66
CA ASN A 80 4.36 3.69 -2.58
C ASN A 80 3.92 3.24 -3.97
N VAL A 81 4.46 2.12 -4.45
CA VAL A 81 4.18 1.64 -5.81
C VAL A 81 2.77 1.05 -5.92
N GLY A 82 2.10 1.25 -7.05
CA GLY A 82 0.77 0.73 -7.34
C GLY A 82 -0.38 1.47 -6.64
N LYS A 83 -0.10 2.63 -6.02
CA LYS A 83 -1.07 3.47 -5.31
C LYS A 83 -1.44 4.75 -6.09
N GLY A 84 -0.95 4.94 -7.31
CA GLY A 84 -1.25 6.11 -8.13
C GLY A 84 -0.58 7.40 -7.64
N GLN A 85 0.51 7.29 -6.88
CA GLN A 85 1.32 8.45 -6.45
C GLN A 85 2.25 8.96 -7.56
N VAL A 86 2.45 8.16 -8.59
CA VAL A 86 3.29 8.42 -9.76
C VAL A 86 2.52 8.11 -11.04
N ILE A 87 3.09 8.40 -12.21
CA ILE A 87 2.49 8.04 -13.49
C ILE A 87 2.28 6.52 -13.60
N LYS A 88 1.25 6.10 -14.34
CA LYS A 88 0.89 4.67 -14.49
C LYS A 88 2.07 3.81 -14.96
N ALA A 89 2.91 4.35 -15.84
CA ALA A 89 4.10 3.66 -16.33
C ALA A 89 5.06 3.26 -15.21
N TRP A 90 5.22 4.11 -14.19
CA TRP A 90 6.08 3.83 -13.06
C TRP A 90 5.48 2.79 -12.11
N ASP A 91 4.18 2.88 -11.83
CA ASP A 91 3.48 1.88 -11.02
C ASP A 91 3.60 0.48 -11.63
N ILE A 92 3.54 0.37 -12.95
CA ILE A 92 3.72 -0.89 -13.68
C ILE A 92 5.21 -1.28 -13.74
N GLY A 93 6.05 -0.37 -14.20
CA GLY A 93 7.44 -0.66 -14.54
C GLY A 93 8.32 -0.95 -13.33
N VAL A 94 8.14 -0.24 -12.22
CA VAL A 94 8.94 -0.46 -10.99
C VAL A 94 8.60 -1.80 -10.34
N CYS A 95 7.34 -2.27 -10.41
CA CYS A 95 6.97 -3.62 -9.96
C CYS A 95 7.66 -4.74 -10.76
N SER A 96 8.18 -4.45 -11.96
CA SER A 96 8.92 -5.42 -12.76
C SER A 96 10.41 -5.53 -12.41
N MET A 97 10.94 -4.60 -11.60
CA MET A 97 12.37 -4.44 -11.32
C MET A 97 12.84 -5.30 -10.14
N LEU A 98 14.08 -5.75 -10.19
CA LEU A 98 14.81 -6.33 -9.06
C LEU A 98 15.53 -5.24 -8.24
N LYS A 99 15.83 -5.52 -6.97
CA LYS A 99 16.63 -4.62 -6.14
C LYS A 99 18.03 -4.45 -6.74
N GLY A 100 18.50 -3.21 -6.86
CA GLY A 100 19.77 -2.84 -7.50
C GLY A 100 19.72 -2.80 -9.03
N GLU A 101 18.57 -3.08 -9.64
CA GLU A 101 18.42 -3.03 -11.10
C GLU A 101 18.44 -1.59 -11.61
N VAL A 102 19.14 -1.36 -12.71
CA VAL A 102 19.04 -0.13 -13.50
C VAL A 102 18.38 -0.48 -14.83
N CYS A 103 17.28 0.22 -15.16
CA CYS A 103 16.58 0.02 -16.41
C CYS A 103 16.27 1.34 -17.11
N LEU A 104 15.99 1.21 -18.41
CA LEU A 104 15.38 2.24 -19.23
C LEU A 104 13.94 1.90 -19.47
N MET A 105 13.09 2.92 -19.45
CA MET A 105 11.66 2.77 -19.58
C MET A 105 11.10 3.80 -20.56
N LEU A 106 10.51 3.32 -21.65
CA LEU A 106 9.76 4.13 -22.59
C LEU A 106 8.29 4.12 -22.18
N CYS A 107 7.74 5.31 -21.97
CA CYS A 107 6.38 5.50 -21.48
C CYS A 107 5.57 6.29 -22.52
N LYS A 108 4.57 5.64 -23.12
CA LYS A 108 3.60 6.32 -23.99
C LYS A 108 2.73 7.31 -23.19
N PRO A 109 2.18 8.35 -23.82
CA PRO A 109 1.42 9.38 -23.12
C PRO A 109 0.23 8.86 -22.32
N GLU A 110 -0.44 7.80 -22.76
CA GLU A 110 -1.57 7.16 -22.06
C GLU A 110 -1.19 6.59 -20.68
N TYR A 111 0.11 6.29 -20.51
CA TYR A 111 0.71 5.79 -19.28
C TYR A 111 1.54 6.86 -18.54
N ALA A 112 1.63 8.07 -19.11
CA ALA A 112 2.35 9.21 -18.56
C ALA A 112 1.39 10.37 -18.24
N TYR A 113 1.53 11.51 -18.92
CA TYR A 113 0.76 12.73 -18.65
C TYR A 113 -0.37 13.01 -19.67
N GLY A 114 -0.61 12.08 -20.61
CA GLY A 114 -1.67 12.16 -21.59
C GLY A 114 -1.68 13.44 -22.43
N SER A 115 -2.86 13.83 -22.90
CA SER A 115 -3.09 15.03 -23.70
C SER A 115 -2.91 16.33 -22.93
N SER A 116 -2.94 16.31 -21.61
CA SER A 116 -2.73 17.49 -20.78
C SER A 116 -1.25 17.84 -20.64
N GLY A 117 -0.35 16.85 -20.67
CA GLY A 117 1.06 17.05 -20.36
C GLY A 117 1.28 17.48 -18.90
N SER A 118 2.45 18.05 -18.61
CA SER A 118 2.79 18.68 -17.33
C SER A 118 3.61 19.96 -17.59
N PRO A 119 2.92 21.06 -17.96
CA PRO A 119 3.59 22.32 -18.29
C PRO A 119 4.40 22.88 -17.10
N PRO A 120 5.53 23.57 -17.35
CA PRO A 120 6.13 23.84 -18.66
C PRO A 120 7.09 22.75 -19.15
N LYS A 121 7.28 21.68 -18.37
CA LYS A 121 8.36 20.70 -18.57
C LYS A 121 8.02 19.60 -19.56
N VAL A 122 6.78 19.11 -19.52
CA VAL A 122 6.30 17.99 -20.34
C VAL A 122 5.15 18.48 -21.23
N PRO A 123 5.27 18.42 -22.56
CA PRO A 123 4.20 18.84 -23.44
C PRO A 123 3.05 17.81 -23.49
N PRO A 124 1.87 18.20 -24.01
CA PRO A 124 0.80 17.28 -24.40
C PRO A 124 1.28 16.10 -25.23
N ASN A 125 0.72 14.90 -24.98
CA ASN A 125 0.96 13.67 -25.73
C ASN A 125 2.45 13.27 -25.83
N ALA A 126 3.27 13.70 -24.86
CA ALA A 126 4.69 13.36 -24.84
C ALA A 126 4.92 11.89 -24.50
N THR A 127 5.72 11.22 -25.33
CA THR A 127 6.38 9.98 -24.94
C THR A 127 7.64 10.31 -24.14
N LEU A 128 7.82 9.63 -23.01
CA LEU A 128 8.91 9.88 -22.07
C LEU A 128 9.87 8.69 -22.03
N VAL A 129 11.13 8.99 -21.77
CA VAL A 129 12.14 7.97 -21.46
C VAL A 129 12.65 8.24 -20.05
N PHE A 130 12.61 7.22 -19.20
CA PHE A 130 13.20 7.25 -17.88
C PHE A 130 14.35 6.27 -17.80
N GLU A 131 15.43 6.68 -17.15
CA GLU A 131 16.35 5.75 -16.50
C GLU A 131 16.00 5.69 -15.03
N ILE A 132 15.84 4.48 -14.51
CA ILE A 132 15.44 4.24 -13.11
C ILE A 132 16.38 3.20 -12.53
N GLU A 133 16.91 3.50 -11.35
CA GLU A 133 17.62 2.58 -10.47
C GLU A 133 16.75 2.27 -9.25
N LEU A 134 16.44 1.00 -9.03
CA LEU A 134 15.71 0.56 -7.84
C LEU A 134 16.69 0.27 -6.70
N LEU A 135 16.87 1.21 -5.78
CA LEU A 135 17.84 1.08 -4.69
C LEU A 135 17.39 0.04 -3.65
N SER A 136 16.13 0.14 -3.23
CA SER A 136 15.53 -0.78 -2.26
C SER A 136 14.01 -0.65 -2.26
N PHE A 137 13.35 -1.60 -1.60
CA PHE A 137 11.93 -1.53 -1.30
C PHE A 137 11.66 -2.25 0.01
N ARG A 138 10.53 -1.91 0.64
CA ARG A 138 10.03 -2.57 1.86
C ARG A 138 8.51 -2.57 1.86
N GLY A 139 7.90 -3.53 2.56
CA GLY A 139 6.45 -3.58 2.70
C GLY A 139 5.86 -2.35 3.41
N GLU A 140 4.56 -2.21 3.31
CA GLU A 140 3.80 -1.14 3.96
C GLU A 140 3.67 -1.43 5.46
N GLU A 141 4.24 -0.58 6.31
CA GLU A 141 4.10 -0.68 7.77
C GLU A 141 2.70 -0.20 8.17
N LEU A 142 1.86 -1.10 8.71
CA LEU A 142 0.51 -0.77 9.17
C LEU A 142 0.47 -0.26 10.61
N THR A 143 1.58 -0.39 11.34
CA THR A 143 1.74 0.09 12.73
C THR A 143 3.03 0.90 12.85
N GLU A 144 3.04 1.88 13.76
CA GLU A 144 4.19 2.78 13.97
C GLU A 144 5.46 2.04 14.43
N ASP A 145 5.31 0.89 15.09
CA ASP A 145 6.41 0.04 15.55
C ASP A 145 6.89 -0.98 14.49
N GLY A 146 6.32 -0.93 13.28
CA GLY A 146 6.60 -1.88 12.20
C GLY A 146 6.30 -3.32 12.59
N GLY A 147 5.37 -3.53 13.52
CA GLY A 147 4.98 -4.86 13.99
C GLY A 147 4.02 -5.60 13.07
N ILE A 148 3.32 -4.86 12.19
CA ILE A 148 2.54 -5.41 11.09
C ILE A 148 3.06 -4.80 9.79
N VAL A 149 3.59 -5.62 8.89
CA VAL A 149 4.01 -5.20 7.54
C VAL A 149 3.17 -5.92 6.50
N ARG A 150 2.57 -5.15 5.58
CA ARG A 150 1.72 -5.66 4.50
C ARG A 150 2.42 -5.60 3.15
N ARG A 151 2.20 -6.61 2.30
CA ARG A 151 2.52 -6.60 0.86
C ARG A 151 1.35 -7.12 0.05
N ILE A 152 0.84 -6.34 -0.90
CA ILE A 152 -0.43 -6.65 -1.59
C ILE A 152 -0.14 -7.46 -2.86
N LYS A 153 -0.69 -8.70 -2.92
CA LYS A 153 -0.60 -9.59 -4.10
C LYS A 153 -1.69 -9.28 -5.11
N VAL A 154 -2.92 -9.10 -4.64
CA VAL A 154 -4.08 -8.75 -5.45
C VAL A 154 -4.71 -7.50 -4.86
N LYS A 155 -4.87 -6.48 -5.70
CA LYS A 155 -5.51 -5.22 -5.29
C LYS A 155 -6.99 -5.49 -5.03
N GLY A 156 -7.49 -5.00 -3.89
CA GLY A 156 -8.92 -5.02 -3.63
C GLY A 156 -9.70 -3.98 -4.43
N GLU A 157 -11.01 -3.99 -4.22
CA GLU A 157 -11.97 -3.13 -4.87
C GLU A 157 -12.79 -2.31 -3.87
N GLY A 158 -13.41 -1.24 -4.39
CA GLY A 158 -14.23 -0.34 -3.60
C GLY A 158 -13.44 0.71 -2.82
N TYR A 159 -14.19 1.51 -2.06
CA TYR A 159 -13.68 2.67 -1.32
C TYR A 159 -13.61 2.43 0.19
N TYR A 160 -14.32 1.42 0.68
CA TYR A 160 -14.48 1.18 2.11
C TYR A 160 -13.65 0.00 2.57
N ASN A 161 -13.19 0.11 3.81
CA ASN A 161 -12.60 -0.98 4.57
C ASN A 161 -13.54 -1.35 5.73
N PRO A 162 -13.38 -2.56 6.31
CA PRO A 162 -13.91 -2.91 7.62
C PRO A 162 -13.61 -1.84 8.68
N ASN A 163 -14.48 -1.75 9.69
CA ASN A 163 -14.27 -0.96 10.91
C ASN A 163 -14.35 -1.88 12.13
N GLU A 164 -13.94 -1.40 13.30
CA GLU A 164 -14.15 -2.11 14.56
C GLU A 164 -15.62 -2.54 14.72
N GLY A 165 -15.83 -3.79 15.11
CA GLY A 165 -17.13 -4.45 15.18
C GLY A 165 -17.69 -4.96 13.84
N ALA A 166 -17.04 -4.70 12.70
CA ALA A 166 -17.49 -5.23 11.42
C ALA A 166 -17.37 -6.75 11.37
N THR A 167 -18.35 -7.43 10.78
CA THR A 167 -18.22 -8.86 10.48
C THR A 167 -17.45 -9.02 9.17
N VAL A 168 -16.37 -9.80 9.19
CA VAL A 168 -15.50 -10.06 8.02
C VAL A 168 -15.51 -11.54 7.66
N HIS A 169 -15.44 -11.82 6.36
CA HIS A 169 -15.27 -13.17 5.82
C HIS A 169 -13.91 -13.24 5.14
N VAL A 170 -12.99 -14.05 5.65
CA VAL A 170 -11.61 -14.12 5.16
C VAL A 170 -11.19 -15.55 4.87
N HIS A 171 -10.33 -15.71 3.86
CA HIS A 171 -9.45 -16.86 3.78
C HIS A 171 -8.11 -16.49 4.41
N LEU A 172 -7.56 -17.36 5.26
CA LEU A 172 -6.25 -17.18 5.86
C LEU A 172 -5.37 -18.41 5.65
N GLU A 173 -4.09 -18.17 5.42
CA GLU A 173 -3.03 -19.17 5.54
C GLU A 173 -1.94 -18.64 6.48
N GLY A 174 -1.70 -19.32 7.59
CA GLY A 174 -0.68 -18.97 8.58
C GLY A 174 0.58 -19.82 8.44
N ARG A 175 1.75 -19.17 8.39
CA ARG A 175 3.07 -19.83 8.28
C ARG A 175 4.02 -19.35 9.38
N CYS A 176 4.81 -20.27 9.93
CA CYS A 176 5.87 -20.00 10.90
C CYS A 176 7.16 -20.66 10.42
N GLY A 177 8.22 -19.89 10.16
CA GLY A 177 9.47 -20.42 9.59
C GLY A 177 9.26 -21.17 8.25
N GLY A 178 8.27 -20.77 7.45
CA GLY A 178 7.89 -21.42 6.19
C GLY A 178 6.91 -22.60 6.32
N ARG A 179 6.74 -23.17 7.52
CA ARG A 179 5.76 -24.25 7.78
C ARG A 179 4.35 -23.70 7.85
N LEU A 180 3.46 -24.21 6.99
CA LEU A 180 2.01 -23.94 7.07
C LEU A 180 1.44 -24.59 8.34
N PHE A 181 0.67 -23.84 9.12
CA PHE A 181 0.03 -24.32 10.35
C PHE A 181 -1.47 -24.01 10.44
N ASP A 182 -1.96 -23.01 9.71
CA ASP A 182 -3.38 -22.68 9.60
C ASP A 182 -3.72 -22.45 8.13
N SER A 183 -4.86 -22.94 7.67
CA SER A 183 -5.40 -22.71 6.32
C SER A 183 -6.90 -22.98 6.35
N ARG A 184 -7.70 -21.91 6.34
CA ARG A 184 -9.15 -22.02 6.44
C ARG A 184 -9.85 -20.74 6.03
N ASP A 185 -11.12 -20.90 5.74
CA ASP A 185 -12.06 -19.80 5.74
C ASP A 185 -12.57 -19.56 7.17
N VAL A 186 -12.61 -18.30 7.60
CA VAL A 186 -13.12 -17.91 8.91
C VAL A 186 -13.95 -16.65 8.78
N THR A 187 -15.00 -16.58 9.61
CA THR A 187 -15.81 -15.40 9.81
C THR A 187 -15.60 -14.93 11.24
N PHE A 188 -15.34 -13.64 11.43
CA PHE A 188 -15.17 -13.06 12.76
C PHE A 188 -15.55 -11.58 12.77
N VAL A 189 -15.69 -11.04 13.98
CA VAL A 189 -15.94 -9.63 14.24
C VAL A 189 -14.60 -8.94 14.48
N VAL A 190 -14.31 -7.86 13.75
CA VAL A 190 -13.07 -7.07 13.93
C VAL A 190 -13.02 -6.54 15.36
N GLY A 191 -11.95 -6.87 16.09
CA GLY A 191 -11.77 -6.60 17.52
C GLY A 191 -12.03 -7.81 18.43
N GLU A 192 -12.67 -8.87 17.91
CA GLU A 192 -13.08 -10.08 18.65
C GLU A 192 -12.54 -11.37 17.98
N SER A 193 -11.38 -11.27 17.36
CA SER A 193 -10.74 -12.35 16.59
C SER A 193 -10.11 -13.47 17.44
N GLU A 194 -9.83 -13.22 18.71
CA GLU A 194 -9.11 -14.15 19.59
C GLU A 194 -9.90 -15.46 19.78
N ASP A 195 -11.22 -15.37 19.93
CA ASP A 195 -12.12 -16.51 20.14
C ASP A 195 -12.12 -17.52 18.99
N VAL A 196 -11.77 -17.07 17.78
CA VAL A 196 -11.67 -17.92 16.59
C VAL A 196 -10.22 -18.30 16.24
N GLY A 197 -9.25 -17.96 17.10
CA GLY A 197 -7.84 -18.29 16.94
C GLY A 197 -7.11 -17.47 15.87
N VAL A 198 -7.66 -16.33 15.46
CA VAL A 198 -7.03 -15.39 14.53
C VAL A 198 -6.12 -14.45 15.33
N PRO A 199 -4.85 -14.24 14.94
CA PRO A 199 -3.94 -13.40 15.70
C PRO A 199 -4.28 -11.91 15.56
N LEU A 200 -3.97 -11.14 16.60
CA LEU A 200 -4.23 -9.69 16.68
C LEU A 200 -3.76 -8.90 15.46
N GLY A 201 -2.65 -9.29 14.85
CA GLY A 201 -2.11 -8.64 13.66
C GLY A 201 -2.98 -8.79 12.41
N VAL A 202 -3.63 -9.94 12.22
CA VAL A 202 -4.58 -10.14 11.11
C VAL A 202 -5.82 -9.28 11.33
N ASP A 203 -6.36 -9.30 12.55
CA ASP A 203 -7.53 -8.51 12.94
C ASP A 203 -7.31 -7.00 12.72
N ARG A 204 -6.22 -6.45 13.27
CA ARG A 204 -5.88 -5.03 13.09
C ARG A 204 -5.64 -4.64 11.64
N ALA A 205 -5.17 -5.57 10.81
CA ALA A 205 -4.97 -5.29 9.39
C ALA A 205 -6.30 -5.12 8.63
N MET A 206 -7.41 -5.69 9.13
CA MET A 206 -8.71 -5.65 8.44
C MET A 206 -9.17 -4.21 8.14
N GLU A 207 -8.92 -3.26 9.03
CA GLU A 207 -9.28 -1.85 8.81
C GLU A 207 -8.55 -1.17 7.64
N LYS A 208 -7.49 -1.81 7.11
CA LYS A 208 -6.66 -1.30 6.01
C LYS A 208 -6.82 -2.10 4.73
N ILE A 209 -7.52 -3.24 4.76
CA ILE A 209 -7.65 -4.19 3.65
C ILE A 209 -9.00 -3.97 2.95
N GLN A 210 -8.98 -3.92 1.62
CA GLN A 210 -10.17 -3.75 0.80
C GLN A 210 -10.83 -5.09 0.47
N LYS A 211 -12.13 -5.09 0.16
CA LYS A 211 -12.82 -6.28 -0.35
C LYS A 211 -12.08 -6.83 -1.58
N GLY A 212 -11.90 -8.13 -1.66
CA GLY A 212 -11.17 -8.81 -2.74
C GLY A 212 -9.64 -8.67 -2.66
N GLU A 213 -9.10 -7.89 -1.73
CA GLU A 213 -7.64 -7.78 -1.56
C GLU A 213 -7.08 -9.11 -1.02
N CYS A 214 -5.98 -9.55 -1.64
CA CYS A 214 -5.14 -10.62 -1.12
C CYS A 214 -3.75 -10.05 -0.81
N CYS A 215 -3.31 -10.19 0.43
CA CYS A 215 -2.04 -9.64 0.90
C CYS A 215 -1.29 -10.59 1.83
N LEU A 216 0.03 -10.43 1.83
CA LEU A 216 0.92 -10.98 2.84
C LEU A 216 1.00 -10.03 4.04
N LEU A 217 0.90 -10.57 5.24
CA LEU A 217 1.07 -9.87 6.51
C LEU A 217 2.21 -10.53 7.29
N TYR A 218 3.28 -9.78 7.52
CA TYR A 218 4.39 -10.17 8.37
C TYR A 218 4.14 -9.61 9.77
N LEU A 219 3.99 -10.51 10.75
CA LEU A 219 3.60 -10.20 12.11
C LEU A 219 4.76 -10.43 13.07
N LYS A 220 5.18 -9.36 13.74
CA LYS A 220 6.09 -9.47 14.88
C LYS A 220 5.39 -10.12 16.08
N PRO A 221 6.13 -10.64 17.08
CA PRO A 221 5.58 -11.38 18.22
C PRO A 221 4.38 -10.72 18.91
N LYS A 222 4.43 -9.40 19.13
CA LYS A 222 3.36 -8.59 19.73
C LYS A 222 2.02 -8.69 19.00
N TYR A 223 2.06 -8.96 17.69
CA TYR A 223 0.89 -9.05 16.81
C TYR A 223 0.61 -10.49 16.36
N GLY A 224 1.45 -11.45 16.78
CA GLY A 224 1.22 -12.88 16.62
C GLY A 224 0.69 -13.51 17.91
N TYR A 225 1.31 -14.62 18.34
CA TYR A 225 0.95 -15.33 19.57
C TYR A 225 1.81 -14.94 20.80
N GLY A 226 2.60 -13.87 20.69
CA GLY A 226 3.36 -13.31 21.80
C GLY A 226 4.31 -14.29 22.48
N LYS A 227 4.58 -14.04 23.77
CA LYS A 227 5.49 -14.86 24.58
C LYS A 227 4.95 -16.26 24.85
N GLU A 228 3.64 -16.43 24.91
CA GLU A 228 3.02 -17.71 25.21
C GLU A 228 3.10 -18.70 24.03
N GLY A 229 3.20 -18.18 22.80
CA GLY A 229 3.17 -19.01 21.59
C GLY A 229 1.82 -19.68 21.39
N LYS A 230 1.78 -20.73 20.57
CA LYS A 230 0.55 -21.48 20.28
C LYS A 230 0.89 -22.95 20.11
N LYS A 231 0.79 -23.70 21.22
CA LYS A 231 1.18 -25.12 21.31
C LYS A 231 0.45 -26.01 20.31
N GLU A 232 -0.84 -25.73 20.06
CA GLU A 232 -1.67 -26.45 19.09
C GLU A 232 -1.07 -26.41 17.66
N TYR A 233 -0.32 -25.36 17.34
CA TYR A 233 0.32 -25.16 16.04
C TYR A 233 1.83 -25.41 16.05
N ASP A 234 2.36 -25.90 17.18
CA ASP A 234 3.80 -26.04 17.42
C ASP A 234 4.54 -24.71 17.20
N ILE A 235 3.96 -23.61 17.69
CA ILE A 235 4.55 -22.27 17.61
C ILE A 235 5.13 -21.92 18.97
N GLY A 236 6.44 -21.70 19.00
CA GLY A 236 7.17 -21.31 20.20
C GLY A 236 6.94 -19.86 20.62
N SER A 237 7.54 -19.51 21.76
CA SER A 237 7.54 -18.16 22.31
C SER A 237 8.12 -17.14 21.34
N ASN A 238 7.44 -16.00 21.18
CA ASN A 238 7.88 -14.87 20.37
C ASN A 238 8.22 -15.21 18.92
N ALA A 239 7.49 -16.15 18.32
CA ALA A 239 7.64 -16.42 16.90
C ALA A 239 7.13 -15.25 16.03
N GLU A 240 7.82 -15.01 14.92
CA GLU A 240 7.31 -14.18 13.82
C GLU A 240 6.44 -15.04 12.90
N LEU A 241 5.33 -14.47 12.43
CA LEU A 241 4.37 -15.18 11.61
C LEU A 241 4.20 -14.48 10.25
N LEU A 242 4.00 -15.28 9.22
CA LEU A 242 3.58 -14.81 7.90
C LEU A 242 2.16 -15.30 7.66
N TYR A 243 1.24 -14.38 7.40
CA TYR A 243 -0.11 -14.73 6.97
C TYR A 243 -0.35 -14.29 5.53
N GLU A 244 -0.90 -15.16 4.70
CA GLU A 244 -1.59 -14.75 3.48
C GLU A 244 -3.08 -14.62 3.78
N VAL A 245 -3.65 -13.44 3.54
CA VAL A 245 -5.04 -13.13 3.90
C VAL A 245 -5.77 -12.61 2.67
N THR A 246 -6.93 -13.20 2.38
CA THR A 246 -7.86 -12.70 1.37
C THR A 246 -9.16 -12.25 2.05
N LEU A 247 -9.47 -10.95 1.98
CA LEU A 247 -10.75 -10.42 2.47
C LEU A 247 -11.82 -10.66 1.40
N LYS A 248 -12.67 -11.67 1.61
CA LYS A 248 -13.72 -12.04 0.64
C LYS A 248 -14.87 -11.04 0.67
N ASP A 249 -15.36 -10.73 1.86
CA ASP A 249 -16.43 -9.76 2.06
C ASP A 249 -16.48 -9.23 3.50
N PHE A 250 -17.23 -8.15 3.73
CA PHE A 250 -17.47 -7.62 5.08
C PHE A 250 -18.77 -6.81 5.19
N GLU A 251 -19.31 -6.77 6.41
CA GLU A 251 -20.45 -5.95 6.79
C GLU A 251 -20.02 -4.92 7.85
N LYS A 252 -20.10 -3.62 7.51
CA LYS A 252 -19.71 -2.54 8.41
C LYS A 252 -20.73 -2.33 9.53
N VAL A 253 -20.22 -1.98 10.70
CA VAL A 253 -21.05 -1.39 11.76
C VAL A 253 -21.41 0.04 11.37
N ARG A 254 -22.71 0.37 11.47
CA ARG A 254 -23.22 1.74 11.31
C ARG A 254 -23.35 2.38 12.68
N TYR A 255 -22.53 3.39 12.97
CA TYR A 255 -22.75 4.22 14.13
C TYR A 255 -23.87 5.23 13.82
N PHE A 256 -25.02 5.08 14.46
CA PHE A 256 -26.02 6.13 14.47
C PHE A 256 -25.52 7.27 15.37
N ILE A 257 -25.06 8.36 14.78
CA ILE A 257 -24.87 9.61 15.51
C ILE A 257 -26.26 10.12 15.88
N PHE A 258 -26.72 9.77 17.09
CA PHE A 258 -27.80 10.52 17.73
C PHE A 258 -27.27 11.94 17.93
N ARG A 259 -27.67 12.88 17.07
CA ARG A 259 -27.63 14.29 17.42
C ARG A 259 -28.76 14.49 18.44
N PRO A 260 -28.48 14.69 19.75
CA PRO A 260 -29.54 15.14 20.63
C PRO A 260 -30.07 16.45 20.04
N LYS A 261 -31.37 16.50 19.71
CA LYS A 261 -32.02 17.77 19.45
C LYS A 261 -31.82 18.60 20.71
N MET A 262 -31.04 19.66 20.60
CA MET A 262 -30.86 20.66 21.65
C MET A 262 -32.24 21.27 21.92
N PHE A 263 -32.98 20.70 22.88
CA PHE A 263 -34.15 21.34 23.45
C PHE A 263 -33.59 22.50 24.28
N ILE A 264 -33.62 23.71 23.72
CA ILE A 264 -33.38 24.94 24.47
C ILE A 264 -34.61 25.12 25.36
N PRO A 265 -34.54 24.95 26.69
CA PRO A 265 -35.66 25.32 27.54
C PRO A 265 -35.75 26.84 27.50
N LYS A 266 -36.93 27.40 27.18
CA LYS A 266 -37.20 28.82 27.43
C LYS A 266 -37.03 29.05 28.94
N ALA A 267 -36.02 29.82 29.31
CA ALA A 267 -35.80 30.25 30.68
C ALA A 267 -37.03 31.05 31.14
N PHE A 268 -37.76 30.52 32.12
CA PHE A 268 -38.61 31.33 32.98
C PHE A 268 -37.70 31.98 34.01
N CYS A 269 -37.68 33.31 34.00
CA CYS A 269 -37.00 34.13 34.98
C CYS A 269 -37.76 34.01 36.31
N CYS A 270 -37.19 33.32 37.30
CA CYS A 270 -37.58 33.45 38.69
C CYS A 270 -36.40 34.01 39.47
N SER A 271 -36.69 35.11 40.15
CA SER A 271 -35.81 35.91 40.99
C SER A 271 -35.12 35.10 42.09
N GLU A 272 -33.84 35.42 42.27
CA GLU A 272 -32.98 35.34 43.48
C GLU A 272 -33.55 34.63 44.72
N TYR A 273 -32.81 33.65 45.25
CA TYR A 273 -32.36 33.68 46.65
C TYR A 273 -31.16 32.72 46.86
N SER A 274 -30.28 33.14 47.76
CA SER A 274 -28.92 32.70 48.12
C SER A 274 -28.63 31.22 48.45
N GLY A 275 -27.40 30.76 48.14
CA GLY A 275 -26.57 30.02 49.11
C GLY A 275 -26.04 28.62 48.74
N VAL A 276 -24.69 28.51 48.70
CA VAL A 276 -23.86 27.38 49.20
C VAL A 276 -23.70 26.08 48.35
N GLN A 277 -22.48 25.95 47.80
CA GLN A 277 -21.54 24.80 47.77
C GLN A 277 -21.98 23.32 47.53
N LYS A 278 -21.19 22.70 46.63
CA LYS A 278 -20.61 21.32 46.61
C LYS A 278 -21.18 20.23 45.68
N SER A 279 -20.22 19.73 44.87
CA SER A 279 -19.85 18.33 44.56
C SER A 279 -20.68 17.48 43.58
N LYS A 280 -19.94 16.98 42.56
CA LYS A 280 -19.98 15.68 41.87
C LYS A 280 -21.34 14.97 41.78
N PHE A 281 -21.88 14.92 40.57
CA PHE A 281 -22.89 13.92 40.19
C PHE A 281 -22.22 12.73 39.49
N HIS A 282 -22.29 11.56 40.14
CA HIS A 282 -22.32 10.27 39.47
C HIS A 282 -23.74 10.11 38.90
N ILE A 283 -23.86 9.71 37.63
CA ILE A 283 -25.15 9.37 37.03
C ILE A 283 -25.10 7.89 36.66
N CYS A 284 -25.74 7.06 37.48
CA CYS A 284 -26.21 5.73 37.09
C CYS A 284 -27.55 5.90 36.37
N PHE A 285 -27.71 5.28 35.20
CA PHE A 285 -29.00 5.17 34.53
C PHE A 285 -29.62 3.81 34.83
N TYR A 286 -30.82 3.81 35.40
CA TYR A 286 -31.74 2.67 35.35
C TYR A 286 -32.58 2.80 34.07
N PHE A 287 -32.66 1.69 33.32
CA PHE A 287 -33.64 1.53 32.24
C PHE A 287 -35.04 1.34 32.86
N ILE A 288 -36.03 2.03 32.31
CA ILE A 288 -37.45 1.62 32.32
C ILE A 288 -37.79 1.28 30.87
#